data_AF-A0AAJ1UV45-F1
#
_entry.id   AF-A0AAJ1UV45-F1
#
_cell.length_a   1.000
_cell.length_b   1.000
_cell.length_c   1.000
_cell.angle_alpha   90.00
_cell.angle_beta   90.00
_cell.angle_gamma   90.00
#
_symmetry.space_group_name_H-M   'P 1'
#
loop_
_entity.id
_entity.type
_entity.pdbx_description
1 polymer ?
#
loop_
_entity_poly.entity_id
_entity_poly.type
_entity_poly.pdbx_seq_one_letter_code
_entity_poly.pdbx_strand_id
1 'polypeptide(L)'
;MEIVLKTKKENLQKVKDIILKDDTVSRASVIFKEAKSIGLKGNEYFCYISGLEEACNKAKELTKNSAEIANKKEEEEIIKKIKEEEETALSGFGSIFR
;
A
#
# COMPACT_ATOMS: atom_id res chain seq x y z
N MET A 1 6.25 -1.83 12.52
CA MET A 1 6.93 -1.07 11.47
C MET A 1 5.97 -0.88 10.32
N GLU A 2 6.12 0.22 9.61
CA GLU A 2 5.28 0.59 8.47
C GLU A 2 6.21 0.90 7.31
N ILE A 3 5.86 0.42 6.12
CA ILE A 3 6.57 0.76 4.88
C ILE A 3 5.57 1.10 3.78
N VAL A 4 5.95 2.04 2.93
CA VAL A 4 5.25 2.30 1.67
C VAL A 4 6.15 1.93 0.50
N LEU A 5 5.61 1.09 -0.39
CA LEU A 5 6.23 0.72 -1.65
C LEU A 5 5.47 1.38 -2.79
N LYS A 6 6.18 1.98 -3.74
CA LYS A 6 5.61 2.47 -4.99
C LYS A 6 5.92 1.50 -6.13
N THR A 7 4.91 1.12 -6.88
CA THR A 7 5.03 0.24 -8.04
C THR A 7 4.21 0.77 -9.18
N LYS A 8 4.57 0.43 -10.42
CA LYS A 8 3.71 0.71 -11.58
C LYS A 8 2.57 -0.31 -11.64
N LYS A 9 1.51 0.04 -12.35
CA LYS A 9 0.36 -0.86 -12.63
C LYS A 9 0.78 -2.20 -13.23
N GLU A 10 1.80 -2.20 -14.09
CA GLU A 10 2.33 -3.40 -14.76
C GLU A 10 2.94 -4.40 -13.76
N ASN A 11 3.64 -3.90 -12.74
CA ASN A 11 4.27 -4.72 -11.71
C ASN A 11 3.34 -5.00 -10.53
N LEU A 12 2.23 -4.27 -10.38
CA LEU A 12 1.28 -4.41 -9.27
C LEU A 12 0.81 -5.86 -9.10
N GLN A 13 0.40 -6.50 -10.19
CA GLN A 13 -0.16 -7.86 -10.12
C GLN A 13 0.90 -8.86 -9.64
N LYS A 14 2.14 -8.69 -10.09
CA LYS A 14 3.28 -9.52 -9.68
C LYS A 14 3.65 -9.27 -8.22
N VAL A 15 3.73 -8.00 -7.81
CA VAL A 15 4.01 -7.60 -6.42
C VAL A 15 2.92 -8.14 -5.48
N LYS A 16 1.66 -7.99 -5.85
CA LYS A 16 0.52 -8.48 -5.08
C LYS A 16 0.56 -10.00 -4.94
N ASP A 17 0.84 -10.73 -6.01
CA ASP A 17 0.97 -12.19 -5.98
C ASP A 17 2.13 -12.64 -5.07
N ILE A 18 3.30 -11.99 -5.16
CA ILE A 18 4.45 -12.31 -4.32
C ILE A 18 4.17 -12.04 -2.84
N ILE A 19 3.56 -10.90 -2.52
CA ILE A 19 3.20 -10.51 -1.15
C ILE A 19 2.14 -11.44 -0.57
N LEU A 20 1.08 -11.75 -1.33
CA LEU A 20 -0.01 -12.62 -0.87
C LEU A 20 0.39 -14.09 -0.79
N LYS A 21 1.33 -14.55 -1.62
CA LYS A 21 1.88 -15.91 -1.53
C LYS A 21 2.79 -16.10 -0.32
N ASP A 22 3.40 -15.02 0.17
CA ASP A 22 4.27 -15.11 1.34
C ASP A 22 3.45 -15.12 2.63
N ASP A 23 3.54 -16.21 3.38
CA ASP A 23 2.79 -16.41 4.62
C ASP A 23 3.13 -15.36 5.70
N THR A 24 4.37 -14.84 5.73
CA THR A 24 4.78 -13.83 6.71
C THR A 24 4.19 -12.45 6.37
N VAL A 25 4.25 -12.06 5.09
CA VAL A 25 3.76 -10.74 4.64
C VAL A 25 2.24 -10.73 4.50
N SER A 26 1.62 -11.84 4.08
CA SER A 26 0.16 -11.99 4.02
C SER A 26 -0.49 -11.95 5.40
N ARG A 27 0.25 -12.27 6.48
CA ARG A 27 -0.20 -12.08 7.86
C ARG A 27 -0.12 -10.63 8.33
N ALA A 28 0.62 -9.78 7.63
CA ALA A 28 0.68 -8.34 7.91
C ALA A 28 -0.47 -7.60 7.23
N SER A 29 -0.72 -6.37 7.66
CA SER A 29 -1.72 -5.51 7.04
C SER A 29 -1.15 -4.92 5.75
N VAL A 30 -1.70 -5.31 4.60
CA VAL A 30 -1.26 -4.81 3.29
C VAL A 30 -2.40 -4.06 2.62
N ILE A 31 -2.20 -2.76 2.39
CA ILE A 31 -3.14 -1.87 1.72
C ILE A 31 -2.56 -1.48 0.37
N PHE A 32 -3.31 -1.76 -0.69
CA PHE A 32 -2.97 -1.32 -2.05
C PHE A 32 -3.87 -0.15 -2.42
N LYS A 33 -3.28 1.00 -2.72
CA LYS A 33 -3.98 2.21 -3.16
C LYS A 33 -3.33 2.78 -4.40
N GLU A 34 -4.12 3.19 -5.39
CA GLU A 34 -3.59 3.85 -6.57
C GLU A 34 -3.34 5.34 -6.31
N ALA A 35 -2.34 5.90 -7.00
CA ALA A 35 -2.01 7.33 -6.91
C ALA A 35 -3.24 8.21 -7.18
N LYS A 36 -4.04 7.85 -8.18
CA LYS A 36 -5.26 8.59 -8.53
C LYS A 36 -6.31 8.60 -7.43
N SER A 37 -6.49 7.49 -6.72
CA SER A 37 -7.44 7.39 -5.61
C SER A 37 -7.08 8.38 -4.51
N ILE A 38 -5.81 8.46 -4.14
CA ILE A 38 -5.33 9.39 -3.11
C ILE A 38 -5.01 10.80 -3.64
N GLY A 39 -5.48 11.16 -4.83
CA GLY A 39 -5.30 12.48 -5.43
C GLY A 39 -3.83 12.83 -5.75
N LEU A 40 -2.98 11.83 -5.99
CA LEU A 40 -1.63 11.99 -6.53
C LEU A 40 -1.67 11.89 -8.07
N LYS A 41 -0.84 12.70 -8.73
CA LYS A 41 -0.71 12.68 -10.19
C LYS A 41 0.19 11.52 -10.61
N GLY A 42 -0.38 10.51 -11.26
CA GLY A 42 0.35 9.35 -11.78
C GLY A 42 -0.57 8.16 -12.03
N ASN A 43 -0.06 7.12 -12.69
CA ASN A 43 -0.70 5.80 -12.77
C ASN A 43 0.07 4.77 -11.92
N GLU A 44 0.78 5.26 -10.91
CA GLU A 44 1.51 4.45 -9.95
C GLU A 44 0.57 3.93 -8.87
N TYR A 45 0.97 2.85 -8.25
CA TYR A 45 0.29 2.20 -7.15
C TYR A 45 1.19 2.25 -5.93
N PHE A 46 0.58 2.56 -4.81
CA PHE A 46 1.19 2.56 -3.50
C PHE A 46 0.71 1.35 -2.72
N CYS A 47 1.65 0.65 -2.13
CA CYS A 47 1.42 -0.50 -1.28
C CYS A 47 1.93 -0.15 0.11
N TYR A 48 1.01 0.15 1.01
CA TYR A 48 1.30 0.35 2.42
C TYR A 48 1.26 -0.99 3.13
N ILE A 49 2.33 -1.31 3.85
CA ILE A 49 2.46 -2.55 4.60
C ILE A 49 2.75 -2.18 6.05
N SER A 50 1.85 -2.60 6.94
CA SER A 50 1.95 -2.39 8.39
C SER A 50 1.98 -3.72 9.11
N GLY A 51 3.06 -3.96 9.84
CA GLY A 51 3.22 -5.22 10.54
C GLY A 51 4.52 -5.32 11.34
N LEU A 52 4.90 -6.56 11.63
CA LEU A 52 6.16 -6.89 12.28
C LEU A 52 7.35 -6.56 11.38
N GLU A 53 8.50 -6.30 12.00
CA GLU A 53 9.74 -5.97 11.29
C GLU A 53 10.14 -7.06 10.28
N GLU A 54 9.92 -8.34 10.60
CA GLU A 54 10.13 -9.46 9.67
C GLU A 54 9.31 -9.31 8.38
N ALA A 55 8.01 -9.06 8.48
CA ALA A 55 7.14 -8.88 7.32
C ALA A 55 7.58 -7.67 6.48
N CYS A 56 7.98 -6.59 7.15
CA CYS A 56 8.51 -5.39 6.52
C CYS A 56 9.79 -5.66 5.72
N ASN A 57 10.77 -6.33 6.34
CA ASN A 57 12.03 -6.67 5.68
C ASN A 57 11.81 -7.63 4.51
N LYS A 58 10.98 -8.66 4.70
CA LYS A 58 10.68 -9.66 3.68
C LYS A 58 9.95 -9.04 2.49
N ALA A 59 8.97 -8.17 2.74
CA ALA A 59 8.30 -7.41 1.69
C ALA A 59 9.29 -6.54 0.91
N LYS A 60 10.22 -5.85 1.58
CA LYS A 60 11.27 -5.07 0.91
C LYS A 60 12.15 -5.94 0.02
N GLU A 61 12.60 -7.10 0.50
CA GLU A 61 13.45 -8.00 -0.29
C GLU A 61 12.72 -8.56 -1.51
N LEU A 62 11.50 -9.05 -1.30
CA LEU A 62 10.65 -9.62 -2.35
C LEU A 62 10.31 -8.59 -3.43
N THR A 63 10.07 -7.34 -3.03
CA THR A 63 9.67 -6.27 -3.94
C THR A 63 10.82 -5.43 -4.45
N LYS A 64 12.06 -5.63 -3.98
CA LYS A 64 13.26 -4.86 -4.39
C LYS A 64 13.49 -4.78 -5.90
N ASN A 65 13.07 -5.81 -6.64
CA ASN A 65 13.19 -5.88 -8.10
C ASN A 65 11.94 -5.37 -8.86
N SER A 66 10.83 -5.11 -8.17
CA SER A 66 9.53 -4.83 -8.78
C SER A 66 8.85 -3.55 -8.29
N ALA A 67 9.22 -3.05 -7.10
CA ALA A 67 8.72 -1.83 -6.48
C ALA A 67 9.88 -1.02 -5.86
N GLU A 68 9.68 0.28 -5.74
CA GLU A 68 10.62 1.20 -5.10
C GLU A 68 10.10 1.57 -3.71
N ILE A 69 10.98 1.64 -2.72
CA ILE A 69 10.60 2.02 -1.36
C ILE A 69 10.46 3.54 -1.32
N ALA A 70 9.29 4.03 -0.89
CA ALA A 70 9.06 5.45 -0.70
C ALA A 70 9.95 5.97 0.44
N ASN A 71 10.43 7.20 0.33
CA ASN A 71 11.17 7.82 1.42
C ASN A 71 10.24 8.07 2.62
N LYS A 72 10.81 8.16 3.83
CA LYS A 72 10.05 8.40 5.07
C LYS A 72 9.05 9.56 4.97
N LYS A 73 9.45 10.67 4.32
CA LYS A 73 8.56 11.81 4.06
C LYS A 73 7.38 11.46 3.14
N GLU A 74 7.65 10.76 2.04
CA GLU A 74 6.60 10.36 1.09
C GLU A 74 5.67 9.32 1.70
N GLU A 75 6.23 8.39 2.45
CA GLU A 75 5.49 7.37 3.20
C GLU A 75 4.47 8.00 4.14
N GLU A 76 4.87 8.95 4.99
CA GLU A 76 3.95 9.65 5.89
C GLU A 76 2.84 10.39 5.13
N GLU A 77 3.18 11.08 4.03
CA GLU A 77 2.18 11.76 3.19
C GLU A 77 1.18 10.78 2.56
N ILE A 78 1.68 9.65 2.03
CA ILE A 78 0.85 8.62 1.41
C ILE A 78 -0.05 7.96 2.45
N ILE A 79 0.49 7.58 3.61
CA ILE A 79 -0.30 6.97 4.70
C ILE A 79 -1.40 7.91 5.15
N LYS A 80 -1.09 9.20 5.32
CA LYS A 80 -2.06 10.21 5.71
C LYS A 80 -3.18 10.31 4.68
N LYS A 81 -2.84 10.41 3.39
CA LYS A 81 -3.83 10.44 2.31
C LYS A 81 -4.66 9.16 2.21
N ILE A 82 -4.05 7.99 2.39
CA ILE A 82 -4.76 6.70 2.40
C ILE A 82 -5.78 6.70 3.53
N LYS A 83 -5.40 7.11 4.75
CA LYS A 83 -6.31 7.20 5.89
C LYS A 83 -7.45 8.19 5.66
N GLU A 84 -7.17 9.37 5.10
CA GLU A 84 -8.19 10.37 4.76
C GLU A 84 -9.21 9.83 3.73
N GLU A 85 -8.73 9.11 2.70
CA GLU A 85 -9.59 8.44 1.72
C GLU A 85 -10.43 7.32 2.34
N GLU A 86 -9.83 6.48 3.21
CA GLU A 86 -10.58 5.42 3.89
C GLU A 86 -11.66 5.97 4.83
N GLU A 87 -11.37 7.05 5.55
CA GLU A 87 -12.34 7.74 6.41
C GLU A 87 -13.49 8.35 5.59
N THR A 88 -13.17 8.93 4.43
CA THR A 88 -14.16 9.48 3.49
C THR A 88 -15.03 8.37 2.90
N ALA A 89 -14.44 7.24 2.49
CA ALA A 89 -15.17 6.09 1.97
C ALA A 89 -16.09 5.44 3.01
N LEU A 90 -15.63 5.34 4.27
CA LEU A 90 -16.43 4.84 5.40
C LEU A 90 -17.62 5.77 5.71
N SER A 91 -17.41 7.09 5.65
CA SER A 91 -18.48 8.07 5.85
C SER A 91 -19.50 8.08 4.69
N GLY A 92 -19.07 7.83 3.46
CA GLY A 92 -19.93 7.74 2.29
C GLY A 92 -20.87 6.52 2.29
N PHE A 93 -20.42 5.39 2.85
CA PHE A 93 -21.25 4.18 2.97
C PHE A 93 -22.40 4.32 3.97
N GLY A 94 -22.25 5.15 5.01
CA GLY A 94 -23.30 5.42 6.01
C GLY A 94 -24.53 6.13 5.44
N SER A 95 -24.43 6.70 4.23
CA SER A 95 -25.53 7.41 3.56
C SER A 95 -26.29 6.54 2.55
N ILE A 96 -25.82 5.33 2.25
CA ILE A 96 -26.46 4.40 1.30
C ILE A 96 -27.30 3.32 2.02
N PHE A 97 -27.09 3.14 3.33
CA PHE A 97 -27.90 2.27 4.19
C PHE A 97 -28.93 3.06 5.03
N ARG A 98 -29.69 3.97 4.41
CA ARG A 98 -30.89 4.57 5.04
C ARG A 98 -32.15 4.31 4.22
#